data_AF-A0A7Y7ED70-F1
#
_entry.id   AF-A0A7Y7ED70-F1
#
_cell.length_a   1.000
_cell.length_b   1.000
_cell.length_c   1.000
_cell.angle_alpha   90.00
_cell.angle_beta   90.00
_cell.angle_gamma   90.00
#
_symmetry.space_group_name_H-M   'P 1'
#
loop_
_entity.id
_entity.type
_entity.pdbx_description
1 polymer ?
#
loop_
_entity_poly.entity_id
_entity_poly.type
_entity_poly.pdbx_seq_one_letter_code
_entity_poly.pdbx_strand_id
1 'polypeptide(L)'
;MKTSKLKILLSAVLCLLYACSGDDAENTGLIVTIEDQFVNLPSNVSVFFRVEDEAGNGVAGLTESDFTIYENGAKISEFEATRKIQPNEQVFDYHITLLLDLSGSVLGGENLSGLKSAAKSFIDEVVPAEGSVNAQAVKMEIWWFDGSENIKQLQGTSTSSTTLKAAIDNISSQMSSDNSTNLYGAVIQGINIASQKLSQTRQLDEIASSAVVVFTDGTDQANRNTKGQA
;
A
#
# COMPACT_ATOMS: atom_id res chain seq x y z
N MET A 1 -18.96 77.11 44.75
CA MET A 1 -17.79 77.85 45.29
C MET A 1 -17.33 77.13 46.55
N LYS A 2 -16.00 76.91 46.72
CA LYS A 2 -15.29 75.96 47.62
C LYS A 2 -15.25 74.52 47.11
N THR A 3 -14.15 73.74 47.11
CA THR A 3 -12.68 73.91 47.28
C THR A 3 -12.07 72.56 46.83
N SER A 4 -11.22 72.54 45.80
CA SER A 4 -9.79 72.16 45.85
C SER A 4 -9.43 70.85 46.59
N LYS A 5 -8.81 69.88 45.88
CA LYS A 5 -7.35 69.68 45.92
C LYS A 5 -6.85 68.66 44.89
N LEU A 6 -5.87 69.13 44.13
CA LEU A 6 -4.93 68.41 43.27
C LEU A 6 -3.97 67.55 44.11
N LYS A 7 -3.68 66.32 43.68
CA LYS A 7 -2.37 65.67 43.85
C LYS A 7 -2.04 64.82 42.62
N ILE A 8 -0.96 65.20 41.95
CA ILE A 8 -0.24 64.45 40.91
C ILE A 8 0.99 63.82 41.60
N LEU A 9 1.25 62.53 41.36
CA LEU A 9 2.57 61.93 41.09
C LEU A 9 2.35 60.41 40.86
N LEU A 10 2.47 59.92 39.63
CA LEU A 10 3.67 59.33 39.02
C LEU A 10 4.07 57.99 39.66
N SER A 11 3.70 56.88 39.02
CA SER A 11 4.60 55.74 38.87
C SER A 11 4.20 54.93 37.65
N ALA A 12 5.15 54.84 36.73
CA ALA A 12 5.10 54.01 35.55
C ALA A 12 5.30 52.55 35.95
N VAL A 13 4.39 51.66 35.55
CA VAL A 13 4.75 50.29 35.14
C VAL A 13 3.75 49.84 34.08
N LEU A 14 4.19 49.97 32.83
CA LEU A 14 3.63 49.27 31.67
C LEU A 14 4.09 47.81 31.78
N CYS A 15 3.32 46.97 32.47
CA CYS A 15 3.50 45.51 32.39
C CYS A 15 2.76 45.00 31.14
N LEU A 16 3.39 45.16 29.99
CA LEU A 16 3.19 44.24 28.86
C LEU A 16 3.73 42.88 29.31
N LEU A 17 2.88 42.04 29.91
CA LEU A 17 3.18 40.62 30.03
C LEU A 17 3.00 40.00 28.64
N TYR A 18 4.05 40.11 27.82
CA TYR A 18 4.33 39.09 26.82
C TYR A 18 4.63 37.81 27.61
N ALA A 19 3.59 37.01 27.83
CA ALA A 19 3.77 35.61 28.17
C ALA A 19 4.26 34.91 26.90
N CYS A 20 5.58 35.00 26.65
CA CYS A 20 6.25 34.03 25.81
C CYS A 20 6.26 32.72 26.60
N SER A 21 5.33 31.80 26.31
CA SER A 21 5.60 30.40 26.61
C SER A 21 6.80 30.01 25.76
N GLY A 22 7.86 29.54 26.40
CA GLY A 22 9.00 28.96 25.70
C GLY A 22 8.49 27.80 24.86
N ASP A 23 8.47 28.01 23.56
CA ASP A 23 8.36 26.95 22.59
C ASP A 23 9.75 26.31 22.54
N ASP A 24 10.00 25.33 23.41
CA ASP A 24 11.21 24.49 23.39
C ASP A 24 11.18 23.48 22.22
N ALA A 25 10.38 23.75 21.18
CA ALA A 25 10.42 23.00 19.95
C ALA A 25 11.75 23.34 19.25
N GLU A 26 12.70 22.41 19.30
CA GLU A 26 13.80 22.42 18.32
C GLU A 26 13.19 22.66 16.94
N ASN A 27 13.66 23.69 16.24
CA ASN A 27 13.15 23.97 14.91
C ASN A 27 13.57 22.81 14.00
N THR A 28 12.67 21.86 13.80
CA THR A 28 12.88 20.67 12.97
C THR A 28 12.86 21.01 11.48
N GLY A 29 12.49 22.24 11.10
CA GLY A 29 12.24 22.62 9.71
C GLY A 29 11.02 21.91 9.10
N LEU A 30 10.18 21.30 9.94
CA LEU A 30 8.97 20.59 9.52
C LEU A 30 7.73 21.41 9.85
N ILE A 31 6.83 21.49 8.88
CA ILE A 31 5.56 22.19 8.98
C ILE A 31 4.45 21.16 8.97
N VAL A 32 3.68 21.08 10.05
CA VAL A 32 2.49 20.20 10.15
C VAL A 32 1.24 21.02 9.84
N THR A 33 0.50 20.63 8.80
CA THR A 33 -0.78 21.25 8.43
C THR A 33 -1.91 20.25 8.66
N ILE A 34 -2.90 20.61 9.48
CA ILE A 34 -4.12 19.82 9.65
C ILE A 34 -5.07 20.15 8.51
N GLU A 35 -5.49 19.12 7.79
CA GLU A 35 -6.38 19.21 6.63
C GLU A 35 -7.84 18.95 7.04
N ASP A 36 -8.07 17.97 7.92
CA ASP A 36 -9.42 17.66 8.44
C ASP A 36 -9.37 17.00 9.82
N GLN A 37 -10.50 16.98 10.52
CA GLN A 37 -10.65 16.36 11.83
C GLN A 37 -12.05 15.75 12.03
N PHE A 38 -12.07 14.52 12.54
CA PHE A 38 -13.29 13.76 12.80
C PHE A 38 -13.34 13.34 14.26
N VAL A 39 -14.54 13.39 14.86
CA VAL A 39 -14.77 12.98 16.24
C VAL A 39 -15.88 11.93 16.26
N ASN A 40 -15.54 10.75 16.77
CA ASN A 40 -16.46 9.64 17.00
C ASN A 40 -16.56 9.37 18.51
N LEU A 41 -17.79 9.36 19.03
CA LEU A 41 -18.03 9.05 20.43
C LEU A 41 -17.71 7.57 20.74
N PRO A 42 -17.27 7.23 21.97
CA PRO A 42 -17.18 8.13 23.11
C PRO A 42 -15.89 8.96 23.21
N SER A 43 -14.79 8.64 22.52
CA SER A 43 -13.51 9.40 22.63
C SER A 43 -12.51 9.08 21.50
N ASN A 44 -12.96 8.88 20.27
CA ASN A 44 -12.08 8.67 19.12
C ASN A 44 -11.95 9.98 18.32
N VAL A 45 -10.73 10.50 18.21
CA VAL A 45 -10.40 11.67 17.41
C VAL A 45 -9.48 11.21 16.29
N SER A 46 -9.89 11.44 15.05
CA SER A 46 -9.09 11.19 13.86
C SER A 46 -8.71 12.51 13.22
N VAL A 47 -7.42 12.73 12.99
CA VAL A 47 -6.90 13.97 12.38
C VAL A 47 -6.22 13.61 11.08
N PHE A 48 -6.61 14.26 10.00
CA PHE A 48 -5.95 14.17 8.71
C PHE A 48 -4.99 15.34 8.58
N PHE A 49 -3.72 15.06 8.32
CA PHE A 49 -2.67 16.08 8.30
C PHE A 49 -1.62 15.78 7.23
N ARG A 50 -0.87 16.81 6.83
CA ARG A 50 0.31 16.73 5.97
C ARG A 50 1.51 17.31 6.70
N VAL A 51 2.69 16.71 6.48
CA VAL A 51 3.97 17.23 6.98
C VAL A 51 4.84 17.60 5.79
N GLU A 52 5.36 18.82 5.78
CA GLU A 52 6.22 19.37 4.73
C GLU A 52 7.54 19.88 5.32
N ASP A 53 8.60 19.87 4.53
CA ASP A 53 9.82 20.61 4.84
C ASP A 53 9.67 22.11 4.49
N GLU A 54 10.65 22.95 4.86
CA GLU A 54 10.66 24.38 4.53
C GLU A 54 10.67 24.66 3.00
N ALA A 55 11.02 23.67 2.18
CA ALA A 55 10.99 23.75 0.72
C ALA A 55 9.63 23.33 0.13
N GLY A 56 8.67 22.88 0.95
CA GLY A 56 7.33 22.46 0.55
C GLY A 56 7.26 21.00 0.07
N ASN A 57 8.27 20.17 0.33
CA ASN A 57 8.22 18.75 -0.01
C ASN A 57 7.57 17.96 1.12
N GLY A 58 6.69 17.01 0.77
CA GLY A 58 6.07 16.11 1.73
C GLY A 58 7.10 15.18 2.40
N VAL A 59 7.02 15.05 3.71
CA VAL A 59 7.88 14.18 4.52
C VAL A 59 7.13 12.91 4.88
N ALA A 60 7.65 11.77 4.44
CA ALA A 60 7.06 10.44 4.64
C ALA A 60 7.82 9.61 5.67
N GLY A 61 7.25 8.47 6.07
CA GLY A 61 7.91 7.50 6.98
C GLY A 61 7.94 7.90 8.45
N LEU A 62 7.18 8.94 8.83
CA LEU A 62 7.04 9.36 10.21
C LEU A 62 6.22 8.33 11.01
N THR A 63 6.64 8.09 12.24
CA THR A 63 6.08 7.14 13.18
C THR A 63 5.49 7.87 14.38
N GLU A 64 4.80 7.16 15.28
CA GLU A 64 4.21 7.76 16.48
C GLU A 64 5.23 8.50 17.37
N SER A 65 6.48 8.03 17.42
CA SER A 65 7.54 8.67 18.22
C SER A 65 8.00 10.01 17.67
N ASP A 66 7.68 10.31 16.41
CA ASP A 66 8.06 11.57 15.75
C ASP A 66 7.07 12.71 16.05
N PHE A 67 5.96 12.42 16.74
CA PHE A 67 4.92 13.40 17.06
C PHE A 67 4.77 13.61 18.57
N THR A 68 4.68 14.88 18.96
CA THR A 68 4.15 15.26 20.28
C THR A 68 2.74 15.80 20.11
N ILE A 69 1.75 15.07 20.63
CA ILE A 69 0.33 15.41 20.48
C ILE A 69 -0.16 16.17 21.72
N TYR A 70 -0.89 17.25 21.47
CA TYR A 70 -1.51 18.08 22.50
C TYR A 70 -3.03 18.12 22.29
N GLU A 71 -3.79 18.08 23.37
CA GLU A 71 -5.23 18.34 23.39
C GLU A 71 -5.50 19.49 24.37
N ASN A 72 -6.22 20.51 23.92
CA ASN A 72 -6.54 21.69 24.73
C ASN A 72 -5.30 22.34 25.40
N GLY A 73 -4.14 22.27 24.74
CA GLY A 73 -2.87 22.81 25.24
C GLY A 73 -2.15 21.92 26.26
N ALA A 74 -2.70 20.76 26.63
CA ALA A 74 -2.03 19.77 27.47
C ALA A 74 -1.46 18.64 26.61
N LYS A 75 -0.22 18.23 26.89
CA LYS A 75 0.38 17.06 26.23
C LYS A 75 -0.41 15.82 26.59
N ILE A 76 -0.85 15.06 25.59
CA ILE A 76 -1.53 13.79 25.81
C ILE A 76 -0.50 12.75 26.25
N SER A 77 -0.80 12.04 27.35
CA SER A 77 0.01 10.93 27.82
C SER A 77 -0.12 9.73 26.89
N GLU A 78 1.02 9.14 26.52
CA GLU A 78 1.07 7.93 25.68
C GLU A 78 0.42 6.71 26.35
N PHE A 79 0.29 6.75 27.68
CA PHE A 79 -0.32 5.68 28.47
C PHE A 79 -1.83 5.82 28.61
N GLU A 80 -2.37 7.04 28.44
CA GLU A 80 -3.79 7.35 28.68
C GLU A 80 -4.61 7.34 27.39
N ALA A 81 -3.96 7.56 26.24
CA ALA A 81 -4.60 7.51 24.93
C ALA A 81 -3.80 6.61 23.98
N THR A 82 -4.46 5.58 23.43
CA THR A 82 -3.91 4.81 22.32
C THR A 82 -3.83 5.71 21.09
N ARG A 83 -2.63 5.89 20.57
CA ARG A 83 -2.36 6.67 19.36
C ARG A 83 -2.00 5.71 18.24
N LYS A 84 -2.31 6.08 17.01
CA LYS A 84 -1.88 5.38 15.81
C LYS A 84 -1.65 6.43 14.73
N ILE A 85 -0.41 6.59 14.29
CA ILE A 85 -0.11 7.35 13.08
C ILE A 85 -0.26 6.38 11.92
N GLN A 86 -1.32 6.57 11.14
CA GLN A 86 -1.50 5.85 9.90
C GLN A 86 -1.09 6.79 8.77
N PRO A 87 0.01 6.51 8.06
CA PRO A 87 0.33 7.31 6.90
C PRO A 87 -0.88 7.29 5.96
N ASN A 88 -1.23 8.45 5.40
CA ASN A 88 -2.09 8.52 4.23
C ASN A 88 -1.27 8.08 3.02
N GLU A 89 -0.72 6.87 3.09
CA GLU A 89 -0.69 6.06 1.91
C GLU A 89 -2.18 5.99 1.52
N GLN A 90 -2.56 6.67 0.45
CA GLN A 90 -3.51 6.03 -0.44
C GLN A 90 -2.84 4.70 -0.78
N VAL A 91 -3.05 3.67 0.07
CA VAL A 91 -2.50 2.33 -0.13
C VAL A 91 -3.30 1.79 -1.29
N PHE A 92 -2.94 2.26 -2.48
CA PHE A 92 -3.53 1.75 -3.68
C PHE A 92 -2.94 0.37 -3.86
N ASP A 93 -3.72 -0.60 -3.43
CA ASP A 93 -3.36 -1.99 -3.43
C ASP A 93 -3.47 -2.50 -4.87
N TYR A 94 -2.33 -2.73 -5.52
CA TYR A 94 -2.28 -3.33 -6.85
C TYR A 94 -2.10 -4.84 -6.71
N HIS A 95 -3.19 -5.58 -6.92
CA HIS A 95 -3.18 -7.05 -6.89
C HIS A 95 -2.95 -7.61 -8.28
N ILE A 96 -1.81 -8.28 -8.50
CA ILE A 96 -1.48 -8.91 -9.77
C ILE A 96 -1.60 -10.43 -9.64
N THR A 97 -2.47 -11.03 -10.42
CA THR A 97 -2.53 -12.49 -10.61
C THR A 97 -1.78 -12.83 -11.90
N LEU A 98 -0.56 -13.36 -11.76
CA LEU A 98 0.25 -13.82 -12.89
C LEU A 98 -0.07 -15.28 -13.21
N LEU A 99 -0.64 -15.55 -14.39
CA LEU A 99 -0.97 -16.87 -14.90
C LEU A 99 0.10 -17.33 -15.91
N LEU A 100 0.73 -18.47 -15.61
CA LEU A 100 1.76 -19.07 -16.46
C LEU A 100 1.21 -20.32 -17.15
N ASP A 101 1.28 -20.34 -18.48
CA ASP A 101 0.99 -21.52 -19.26
C ASP A 101 2.14 -22.53 -19.14
N LEU A 102 1.85 -23.70 -18.58
CA LEU A 102 2.76 -24.83 -18.47
C LEU A 102 2.23 -26.05 -19.25
N SER A 103 1.53 -25.80 -20.36
CA SER A 103 1.16 -26.82 -21.33
C SER A 103 2.39 -27.42 -22.05
N GLY A 104 2.17 -28.48 -22.83
CA GLY A 104 3.26 -29.24 -23.45
C GLY A 104 4.11 -28.40 -24.42
N SER A 105 3.53 -27.39 -25.09
CA SER A 105 4.26 -26.49 -25.99
C SER A 105 5.23 -25.58 -25.24
N VAL A 106 4.86 -25.17 -24.03
CA VAL A 106 5.69 -24.28 -23.20
C VAL A 106 6.74 -25.06 -22.41
N LEU A 107 6.39 -26.22 -21.85
CA LEU A 107 7.34 -27.05 -21.11
C LEU A 107 8.33 -27.79 -22.01
N GLY A 108 8.06 -27.86 -23.32
CA GLY A 108 8.93 -28.47 -24.32
C GLY A 108 10.10 -27.56 -24.73
N GLY A 109 11.31 -28.13 -24.77
CA GLY A 109 12.47 -27.50 -25.41
C GLY A 109 12.92 -26.20 -24.72
N GLU A 110 13.16 -25.15 -25.52
CA GLU A 110 13.69 -23.85 -25.07
C GLU A 110 12.60 -22.88 -24.57
N ASN A 111 11.31 -23.22 -24.74
CA ASN A 111 10.22 -22.31 -24.38
C ASN A 111 10.12 -22.10 -22.86
N LEU A 112 10.46 -23.11 -22.06
CA LEU A 112 10.45 -23.01 -20.60
C LEU A 112 11.48 -21.98 -20.09
N SER A 113 12.68 -21.94 -20.67
CA SER A 113 13.69 -20.96 -20.27
C SER A 113 13.29 -19.53 -20.68
N GLY A 114 12.65 -19.39 -21.85
CA GLY A 114 12.03 -18.16 -22.32
C GLY A 114 10.94 -17.66 -21.38
N LEU A 115 9.98 -18.53 -21.01
CA LEU A 115 8.92 -18.22 -20.04
C LEU A 115 9.49 -17.75 -18.71
N LYS A 116 10.43 -18.51 -18.13
CA LYS A 116 11.07 -18.15 -16.86
C LYS A 116 11.76 -16.79 -16.94
N SER A 117 12.46 -16.52 -18.02
CA SER A 117 13.16 -15.25 -18.22
C SER A 117 12.18 -14.09 -18.32
N ALA A 118 11.15 -14.21 -19.15
CA ALA A 118 10.12 -13.19 -19.32
C ALA A 118 9.37 -12.91 -18.01
N ALA A 119 8.97 -13.95 -17.27
CA ALA A 119 8.26 -13.80 -16.00
C ALA A 119 9.12 -13.08 -14.95
N LYS A 120 10.42 -13.41 -14.87
CA LYS A 120 11.35 -12.73 -13.95
C LYS A 120 11.57 -11.26 -14.34
N SER A 121 11.74 -10.97 -15.64
CA SER A 121 11.85 -9.58 -16.10
C SER A 121 10.58 -8.77 -15.84
N PHE A 122 9.40 -9.37 -15.99
CA PHE A 122 8.14 -8.73 -15.61
C PHE A 122 8.07 -8.42 -14.11
N ILE A 123 8.49 -9.37 -13.26
CA ILE A 123 8.58 -9.15 -11.80
C ILE A 123 9.54 -7.99 -11.50
N ASP A 124 10.71 -7.95 -12.15
CA ASP A 124 11.70 -6.89 -11.93
C ASP A 124 11.20 -5.49 -12.32
N GLU A 125 10.34 -5.40 -13.35
CA GLU A 125 9.79 -4.13 -13.82
C GLU A 125 8.59 -3.64 -12.97
N VAL A 126 7.79 -4.57 -12.47
CA VAL A 126 6.49 -4.24 -11.86
C VAL A 126 6.52 -4.24 -10.34
N VAL A 127 7.34 -5.08 -9.72
CA VAL A 127 7.43 -5.15 -8.24
C VAL A 127 8.43 -4.10 -7.76
N PRO A 128 8.01 -3.13 -6.93
CA PRO A 128 8.91 -2.11 -6.41
C PRO A 128 10.09 -2.72 -5.65
N ALA A 129 11.23 -2.04 -5.69
CA ALA A 129 12.43 -2.48 -4.97
C ALA A 129 12.17 -2.56 -3.45
N GLU A 130 12.76 -3.56 -2.81
CA GLU A 130 12.68 -3.73 -1.36
C GLU A 130 13.22 -2.48 -0.64
N GLY A 131 12.48 -2.00 0.36
CA GLY A 131 12.83 -0.78 1.10
C GLY A 131 12.42 0.54 0.43
N SER A 132 11.81 0.51 -0.76
CA SER A 132 11.18 1.70 -1.34
C SER A 132 9.91 2.10 -0.55
N VAL A 133 9.54 3.37 -0.61
CA VAL A 133 8.34 3.92 0.06
C VAL A 133 7.04 3.19 -0.31
N ASN A 134 7.00 2.55 -1.48
CA ASN A 134 5.83 1.83 -1.99
C ASN A 134 6.06 0.31 -2.06
N ALA A 135 7.03 -0.23 -1.31
CA ALA A 135 7.40 -1.65 -1.37
C ALA A 135 6.24 -2.61 -1.07
N GLN A 136 5.17 -2.14 -0.44
CA GLN A 136 3.98 -2.95 -0.12
C GLN A 136 2.79 -2.72 -1.06
N ALA A 137 2.88 -1.75 -1.99
CA ALA A 137 1.76 -1.36 -2.84
C ALA A 137 1.41 -2.40 -3.91
N VAL A 138 2.41 -3.14 -4.41
CA VAL A 138 2.21 -4.17 -5.44
C VAL A 138 2.27 -5.56 -4.80
N LYS A 139 1.13 -6.23 -4.80
CA LYS A 139 0.94 -7.57 -4.26
C LYS A 139 0.76 -8.54 -5.44
N MET A 140 1.65 -9.51 -5.59
CA MET A 140 1.59 -10.47 -6.70
C MET A 140 1.40 -11.89 -6.18
N GLU A 141 0.56 -12.65 -6.86
CA GLU A 141 0.48 -14.11 -6.72
C GLU A 141 0.68 -14.78 -8.08
N ILE A 142 1.28 -15.97 -8.06
CA ILE A 142 1.63 -16.70 -9.28
C ILE A 142 0.86 -18.01 -9.31
N TRP A 143 0.14 -18.20 -10.40
CA TRP A 143 -0.61 -19.41 -10.70
C TRP A 143 -0.15 -19.96 -12.04
N TRP A 144 -0.43 -21.23 -12.27
CA TRP A 144 -0.15 -21.87 -13.54
C TRP A 144 -1.32 -22.73 -13.99
N PHE A 145 -1.36 -22.96 -15.29
CA PHE A 145 -2.38 -23.78 -15.92
C PHE A 145 -1.77 -24.65 -17.01
N ASP A 146 -2.46 -25.73 -17.31
CA ASP A 146 -2.15 -26.69 -18.36
C ASP A 146 -3.50 -27.11 -19.00
N GLY A 147 -3.68 -28.35 -19.45
CA GLY A 147 -4.96 -28.83 -19.98
C GLY A 147 -6.00 -29.21 -18.91
N SER A 148 -5.60 -29.19 -17.63
CA SER A 148 -6.46 -29.56 -16.50
C SER A 148 -7.61 -28.58 -16.31
N GLU A 149 -8.65 -29.01 -15.58
CA GLU A 149 -9.82 -28.19 -15.27
C GLU A 149 -9.47 -26.95 -14.43
N ASN A 150 -8.63 -27.12 -13.41
CA ASN A 150 -8.33 -26.08 -12.42
C ASN A 150 -6.92 -25.53 -12.57
N ILE A 151 -6.78 -24.22 -12.40
CA ILE A 151 -5.47 -23.59 -12.22
C ILE A 151 -4.86 -23.99 -10.87
N LYS A 152 -3.54 -24.00 -10.81
CA LYS A 152 -2.77 -24.47 -9.65
C LYS A 152 -1.88 -23.33 -9.14
N GLN A 153 -1.81 -23.15 -7.83
CA GLN A 153 -1.01 -22.08 -7.24
C GLN A 153 0.47 -22.46 -7.25
N LEU A 154 1.31 -21.58 -7.77
CA LEU A 154 2.77 -21.70 -7.70
C LEU A 154 3.32 -20.95 -6.48
N GLN A 155 2.83 -19.72 -6.27
CA GLN A 155 3.25 -18.82 -5.21
C GLN A 155 2.06 -17.99 -4.73
N GLY A 156 1.80 -18.03 -3.42
CA GLY A 156 0.81 -17.15 -2.79
C GLY A 156 1.24 -15.69 -2.82
N THR A 157 0.32 -14.80 -2.44
CA THR A 157 0.54 -13.35 -2.44
C THR A 157 1.86 -12.97 -1.77
N SER A 158 2.69 -12.21 -2.47
CA SER A 158 3.98 -11.69 -2.00
C SER A 158 4.24 -10.30 -2.59
N THR A 159 4.99 -9.50 -1.85
CA THR A 159 5.54 -8.21 -2.28
C THR A 159 7.06 -8.30 -2.53
N SER A 160 7.69 -9.44 -2.23
CA SER A 160 9.13 -9.64 -2.47
C SER A 160 9.38 -10.22 -3.85
N SER A 161 10.08 -9.45 -4.70
CA SER A 161 10.55 -9.90 -6.00
C SER A 161 11.45 -11.13 -5.89
N THR A 162 12.27 -11.22 -4.84
CA THR A 162 13.14 -12.38 -4.58
C THR A 162 12.31 -13.66 -4.39
N THR A 163 11.28 -13.63 -3.55
CA THR A 163 10.38 -14.78 -3.34
C THR A 163 9.67 -15.20 -4.62
N LEU A 164 9.14 -14.22 -5.37
CA LEU A 164 8.43 -14.47 -6.63
C LEU A 164 9.34 -15.12 -7.67
N LYS A 165 10.56 -14.59 -7.86
CA LYS A 165 11.53 -15.14 -8.82
C LYS A 165 12.03 -16.53 -8.41
N ALA A 166 12.21 -16.79 -7.12
CA ALA A 166 12.56 -18.12 -6.64
C ALA A 166 11.47 -19.17 -6.96
N ALA A 167 10.20 -18.79 -6.88
CA ALA A 167 9.09 -19.67 -7.29
C ALA A 167 9.14 -19.97 -8.80
N ILE A 168 9.46 -18.99 -9.64
CA ILE A 168 9.66 -19.19 -11.09
C ILE A 168 10.82 -20.13 -11.37
N ASP A 169 11.93 -20.01 -10.65
CA ASP A 169 13.10 -20.86 -10.84
C ASP A 169 12.79 -22.34 -10.55
N ASN A 170 11.87 -22.61 -9.61
CA ASN A 170 11.42 -23.96 -9.25
C ASN A 170 10.50 -24.63 -10.28
N ILE A 171 10.03 -23.91 -11.32
CA ILE A 171 9.20 -24.51 -12.37
C ILE A 171 10.00 -25.59 -13.10
N SER A 172 9.47 -26.80 -13.17
CA SER A 172 10.09 -27.91 -13.91
C SER A 172 9.19 -28.45 -15.01
N SER A 173 9.78 -29.14 -15.99
CA SER A 173 9.04 -29.77 -17.09
C SER A 173 8.16 -30.94 -16.66
N GLN A 174 8.27 -31.39 -15.40
CA GLN A 174 7.48 -32.48 -14.82
C GLN A 174 6.25 -31.99 -14.05
N MET A 175 6.03 -30.68 -13.95
CA MET A 175 4.89 -30.17 -13.16
C MET A 175 3.55 -30.37 -13.84
N SER A 176 3.50 -30.30 -15.18
CA SER A 176 2.26 -30.56 -15.93
C SER A 176 2.05 -32.04 -16.15
N SER A 177 0.80 -32.47 -16.01
CA SER A 177 0.34 -33.82 -16.35
C SER A 177 -0.56 -33.85 -17.59
N ASP A 178 -0.91 -32.68 -18.14
CA ASP A 178 -1.80 -32.54 -19.29
C ASP A 178 -1.16 -31.58 -20.31
N ASN A 179 -0.81 -32.12 -21.47
CA ASN A 179 -0.11 -31.36 -22.50
C ASN A 179 -1.00 -30.32 -23.20
N SER A 180 -2.32 -30.40 -23.04
CA SER A 180 -3.24 -29.43 -23.63
C SER A 180 -3.17 -28.07 -22.92
N THR A 181 -3.93 -27.09 -23.41
CA THR A 181 -3.91 -25.71 -22.94
C THR A 181 -5.34 -25.26 -22.62
N ASN A 182 -5.69 -25.13 -21.34
CA ASN A 182 -7.00 -24.63 -20.88
C ASN A 182 -6.93 -23.12 -20.61
N LEU A 183 -6.61 -22.33 -21.64
CA LEU A 183 -6.46 -20.89 -21.55
C LEU A 183 -7.74 -20.19 -21.10
N TYR A 184 -8.90 -20.57 -21.65
CA TYR A 184 -10.17 -19.93 -21.29
C TYR A 184 -10.57 -20.24 -19.85
N GLY A 185 -10.38 -21.49 -19.40
CA GLY A 185 -10.57 -21.85 -18.00
C GLY A 185 -9.63 -21.10 -17.07
N ALA A 186 -8.39 -20.88 -17.48
CA ALA A 186 -7.41 -20.13 -16.71
C ALA A 186 -7.79 -18.66 -16.55
N VAL A 187 -8.23 -18.00 -17.63
CA VAL A 187 -8.70 -16.60 -17.58
C VAL A 187 -9.90 -16.45 -16.65
N ILE A 188 -10.92 -17.30 -16.80
CA ILE A 188 -12.13 -17.24 -15.96
C ILE A 188 -11.76 -17.42 -14.48
N GLN A 189 -10.94 -18.40 -14.16
CA GLN A 189 -10.53 -18.67 -12.77
C GLN A 189 -9.60 -17.57 -12.23
N GLY A 190 -8.70 -17.03 -13.05
CA GLY A 190 -7.85 -15.91 -12.68
C GLY A 190 -8.65 -14.64 -12.37
N ILE A 191 -9.67 -14.32 -13.17
CA ILE A 191 -10.59 -13.20 -12.91
C ILE A 191 -11.35 -13.41 -11.61
N ASN A 192 -11.78 -14.64 -11.30
CA ASN A 192 -12.44 -14.94 -10.04
C ASN A 192 -11.51 -14.69 -8.84
N ILE A 193 -10.24 -15.10 -8.92
CA ILE A 193 -9.24 -14.83 -7.87
C ILE A 193 -9.02 -13.31 -7.72
N ALA A 194 -8.76 -12.61 -8.82
CA ALA A 194 -8.58 -11.15 -8.84
C ALA A 194 -9.80 -10.42 -8.23
N SER A 195 -11.01 -10.84 -8.58
CA SER A 195 -12.26 -10.26 -8.07
C SER A 195 -12.45 -10.51 -6.57
N GLN A 196 -12.05 -11.68 -6.08
CA GLN A 196 -12.07 -12.00 -4.65
C GLN A 196 -11.07 -11.11 -3.89
N LYS A 197 -9.86 -10.92 -4.40
CA LYS A 197 -8.85 -10.03 -3.80
C LYS A 197 -9.34 -8.59 -3.72
N LEU A 198 -9.88 -8.07 -4.83
CA LEU A 198 -10.51 -6.74 -4.84
C LEU A 198 -11.61 -6.60 -3.80
N SER A 199 -12.47 -7.61 -3.68
CA SER A 199 -13.57 -7.58 -2.71
C SER A 199 -13.07 -7.63 -1.27
N GLN A 200 -12.05 -8.45 -0.99
CA GLN A 200 -11.41 -8.54 0.33
C GLN A 200 -10.74 -7.22 0.73
N THR A 201 -9.97 -6.61 -0.17
CA THR A 201 -9.31 -5.33 0.11
C THR A 201 -10.31 -4.20 0.32
N ARG A 202 -11.38 -4.15 -0.48
CA ARG A 202 -12.47 -3.16 -0.27
C ARG A 202 -13.21 -3.33 1.06
N GLN A 203 -13.28 -4.55 1.60
CA GLN A 203 -13.85 -4.79 2.94
C GLN A 203 -12.97 -4.24 4.07
N LEU A 204 -11.71 -3.95 3.78
CA LEU A 204 -10.78 -3.30 4.71
C LEU A 204 -10.77 -1.77 4.53
N ASP A 205 -11.73 -1.22 3.78
CA ASP A 205 -11.81 0.21 3.40
C ASP A 205 -10.58 0.74 2.64
N GLU A 206 -9.84 -0.17 1.97
CA GLU A 206 -8.68 0.15 1.13
C GLU A 206 -9.09 0.29 -0.36
N ILE A 207 -8.45 1.21 -1.07
CA ILE A 207 -8.62 1.37 -2.52
C ILE A 207 -7.71 0.37 -3.23
N ALA A 208 -8.28 -0.46 -4.11
CA ALA A 208 -7.51 -1.48 -4.82
C ALA A 208 -7.84 -1.56 -6.30
N SER A 209 -6.84 -1.97 -7.08
CA SER A 209 -7.01 -2.47 -8.44
C SER A 209 -6.49 -3.89 -8.52
N SER A 210 -6.99 -4.64 -9.50
CA SER A 210 -6.43 -5.95 -9.80
C SER A 210 -6.26 -6.15 -11.29
N ALA A 211 -5.17 -6.81 -11.64
CA ALA A 211 -4.83 -7.19 -13.00
C ALA A 211 -4.58 -8.70 -13.06
N VAL A 212 -5.13 -9.33 -14.09
CA VAL A 212 -4.78 -10.70 -14.47
C VAL A 212 -3.83 -10.60 -15.65
N VAL A 213 -2.63 -11.15 -15.51
CA VAL A 213 -1.59 -11.14 -16.54
C VAL A 213 -1.34 -12.57 -16.97
N VAL A 214 -1.45 -12.86 -18.26
CA VAL A 214 -1.36 -14.24 -18.78
C VAL A 214 -0.18 -14.37 -19.72
N PHE A 215 0.69 -15.34 -19.44
CA PHE A 215 1.84 -15.68 -20.27
C PHE A 215 1.55 -17.04 -20.91
N THR A 216 1.41 -17.07 -22.23
CA THR A 216 1.10 -18.27 -23.03
C THR A 216 1.74 -18.15 -24.40
N ASP A 217 2.07 -19.28 -25.03
CA ASP A 217 2.60 -19.35 -26.40
C ASP A 217 1.52 -19.72 -27.44
N GLY A 218 0.26 -19.91 -27.00
CA GLY A 218 -0.75 -20.56 -27.82
C GLY A 218 -2.18 -20.08 -27.60
N THR A 219 -3.11 -20.90 -28.07
CA THR A 219 -4.57 -20.70 -27.95
C THR A 219 -5.16 -21.80 -27.08
N ASP A 220 -6.40 -21.64 -26.65
CA ASP A 220 -7.11 -22.72 -25.94
C ASP A 220 -7.20 -23.98 -26.81
N GLN A 221 -6.73 -25.11 -26.28
CA GLN A 221 -6.77 -26.44 -26.91
C GLN A 221 -7.55 -27.46 -26.06
N ALA A 222 -7.81 -27.15 -24.79
CA ALA A 222 -8.56 -28.05 -23.91
C ALA A 222 -10.06 -28.01 -24.20
N ASN A 223 -10.57 -26.90 -24.76
CA ASN A 223 -11.96 -26.68 -25.14
C ASN A 223 -12.94 -27.03 -23.99
N ARG A 224 -12.53 -26.76 -22.76
CA ARG A 224 -13.35 -26.97 -21.55
C ARG A 224 -14.38 -25.86 -21.40
N ASN A 225 -13.98 -24.64 -21.77
CA ASN A 225 -14.81 -23.45 -21.81
C ASN A 225 -14.75 -22.83 -23.20
N THR A 226 -15.72 -21.99 -23.53
CA THR A 226 -15.75 -21.24 -24.79
C THR A 226 -15.13 -19.86 -24.60
N LYS A 227 -14.64 -19.29 -25.71
CA LYS A 227 -14.16 -17.90 -25.74
C LYS A 227 -15.23 -16.89 -25.28
N GLY A 228 -16.52 -17.17 -25.47
CA GLY A 228 -17.58 -16.26 -25.03
C GLY A 228 -17.82 -16.25 -23.52
N GLN A 229 -17.30 -17.26 -22.81
CA GLN A 229 -17.36 -17.33 -21.34
C GLN A 229 -16.15 -16.67 -20.67
N ALA A 230 -15.04 -16.50 -21.41
CA ALA A 230 -13.78 -15.92 -20.94
C ALA A 230 -13.67 -14.45 -21.34
#